data_AF-A0A316EP44-F1
#
_entry.id   AF-A0A316EP44-F1
#
_cell.length_a   1.000
_cell.length_b   1.000
_cell.length_c   1.000
_cell.angle_alpha   90.00
_cell.angle_beta   90.00
_cell.angle_gamma   90.00
#
_symmetry.space_group_name_H-M   'P 1'
#
loop_
_entity.id
_entity.type
_entity.pdbx_description
1 polymer ?
#
loop_
_entity_poly.entity_id
_entity_poly.type
_entity_poly.pdbx_seq_one_letter_code
_entity_poly.pdbx_strand_id
1 'polypeptide(L)'
;MPATVLRCVAFVAVALSLAACGGGPDTGALRKGMDERLAQALPPGTLEVADFARRGSQADIKAPSGETRRIVYFDTDLRLKRDFDFGAWDAPGVAGLVSALGAGPKGISGITSGGNKAGDIIRAHGTALYRREGDSWVAVAAGGYRPAEAPAYATNATQGPTAILDAMRKVVDAAQQSASPAEQAVIQQELQAAYATIQARRARLDAGYAIAAGAEHGQYLRLAQAMAATSKVRAVPLVTHGGEENLRLLRDGRVSLALAQGDAALDAYEGKGAFAESGPYSALRAIGSLYPEAVHVLVSARGPVRAMADLRGKRIAIGARGSASRTTAVRVLQAHGLALPDIVPQDLDIGDALVALRADAVDAVVQIIGVPADSVRDMLADDGIRLLPLNKAGIDALAATQRGYFPYTIVKGAYSEQDEPVPTIATAAVLLAGADLSDTEVGNVTRDVYGKGNDLAARGSAQGVQIAPENARQGLPIPQHLAAAKVLDGMAGR
;
A
#
# COMPACT_ATOMS: atom_id res chain seq x y z
N MET A 1 13.37 69.09 -22.17
CA MET A 1 12.50 68.32 -21.26
C MET A 1 12.79 66.83 -21.48
N PRO A 2 13.01 66.04 -20.42
CA PRO A 2 14.06 65.01 -20.44
C PRO A 2 13.59 63.66 -21.00
N ALA A 3 14.53 62.97 -21.64
CA ALA A 3 14.41 61.63 -22.24
C ALA A 3 13.92 60.52 -21.28
N THR A 4 13.82 60.81 -19.98
CA THR A 4 13.28 59.94 -18.94
C THR A 4 11.76 59.80 -19.03
N VAL A 5 11.04 60.85 -19.45
CA VAL A 5 9.56 60.80 -19.59
C VAL A 5 9.18 59.96 -20.81
N LEU A 6 9.94 60.04 -21.91
CA LEU A 6 9.67 59.27 -23.13
C LEU A 6 9.94 57.76 -22.93
N ARG A 7 10.92 57.39 -22.09
CA ARG A 7 11.18 55.99 -21.70
C ARG A 7 10.12 55.43 -20.74
N CYS A 8 9.61 56.23 -19.80
CA CYS A 8 8.50 55.82 -18.93
C CYS A 8 7.17 55.70 -19.70
N VAL A 9 6.88 56.60 -20.64
CA VAL A 9 5.69 56.49 -21.50
C VAL A 9 5.80 55.31 -22.46
N ALA A 10 7.00 55.00 -22.98
CA ALA A 10 7.22 53.81 -23.80
C ALA A 10 7.13 52.50 -22.99
N PHE A 11 7.60 52.47 -21.73
CA PHE A 11 7.45 51.29 -20.87
C PHE A 11 6.01 51.11 -20.37
N VAL A 12 5.29 52.20 -20.10
CA VAL A 12 3.85 52.14 -19.76
C VAL A 12 3.01 51.80 -20.99
N ALA A 13 3.38 52.25 -22.20
CA ALA A 13 2.73 51.83 -23.45
C ALA A 13 3.05 50.37 -23.83
N VAL A 14 4.26 49.88 -23.55
CA VAL A 14 4.62 48.46 -23.76
C VAL A 14 3.98 47.57 -22.70
N ALA A 15 3.89 48.02 -21.45
CA ALA A 15 3.16 47.33 -20.38
C ALA A 15 1.62 47.39 -20.57
N LEU A 16 1.08 48.48 -21.13
CA LEU A 16 -0.34 48.59 -21.54
C LEU A 16 -0.63 47.83 -22.84
N SER A 17 0.37 47.60 -23.70
CA SER A 17 0.22 46.71 -24.86
C SER A 17 0.37 45.22 -24.52
N LEU A 18 0.95 44.90 -23.35
CA LEU A 18 0.90 43.55 -22.76
C LEU A 18 -0.37 43.33 -21.90
N ALA A 19 -1.10 44.40 -21.60
CA ALA A 19 -2.47 44.37 -21.10
C ALA A 19 -3.51 44.40 -22.25
N ALA A 20 -3.17 43.83 -23.41
CA ALA A 20 -4.13 43.55 -24.48
C ALA A 20 -5.11 42.44 -24.04
N CYS A 21 -6.12 42.87 -23.29
CA CYS A 21 -7.50 42.42 -23.27
C CYS A 21 -7.86 41.23 -24.18
N GLY A 22 -8.31 40.14 -23.55
CA GLY A 22 -9.68 39.66 -23.78
C GLY A 22 -10.02 39.02 -25.12
N GLY A 23 -9.12 38.24 -25.73
CA GLY A 23 -9.53 37.34 -26.83
C GLY A 23 -10.31 36.14 -26.29
N GLY A 24 -11.63 36.23 -26.15
CA GLY A 24 -12.48 35.13 -25.68
C GLY A 24 -13.74 35.62 -24.96
N PRO A 25 -14.63 34.72 -24.51
CA PRO A 25 -15.76 35.08 -23.65
C PRO A 25 -15.29 35.76 -22.36
N ASP A 26 -16.12 36.68 -21.85
CA ASP A 26 -15.92 37.26 -20.53
C ASP A 26 -16.14 36.24 -19.40
N THR A 27 -15.80 36.62 -18.17
CA THR A 27 -15.92 35.75 -17.00
C THR A 27 -17.35 35.28 -16.74
N GLY A 28 -18.36 36.11 -17.05
CA GLY A 28 -19.76 35.77 -16.85
C GLY A 28 -20.25 34.72 -17.85
N ALA A 29 -19.93 34.89 -19.13
CA ALA A 29 -20.23 33.93 -20.19
C ALA A 29 -19.48 32.60 -19.98
N LEU A 30 -18.25 32.65 -19.48
CA LEU A 30 -17.46 31.47 -19.15
C LEU A 30 -18.07 30.69 -17.98
N ARG A 31 -18.47 31.39 -16.91
CA ARG A 31 -19.15 30.78 -15.76
C ARG A 31 -20.48 30.16 -16.16
N LYS A 32 -21.31 30.88 -16.94
CA LYS A 32 -22.58 30.37 -17.44
C LYS A 32 -22.41 29.09 -18.27
N GLY A 33 -21.45 29.08 -19.19
CA GLY A 33 -21.17 27.88 -20.00
C GLY A 33 -20.62 26.71 -19.16
N MET A 34 -19.91 26.98 -18.07
CA MET A 34 -19.50 25.94 -17.12
C MET A 34 -20.70 25.39 -16.35
N ASP A 35 -21.60 26.25 -15.85
CA ASP A 35 -22.81 25.84 -15.14
C ASP A 35 -23.69 24.95 -16.03
N GLU A 36 -23.85 25.30 -17.31
CA GLU A 36 -24.60 24.49 -18.29
C GLU A 36 -23.97 23.12 -18.50
N ARG A 37 -22.64 23.03 -18.63
CA ARG A 37 -21.93 21.75 -18.76
C ARG A 37 -22.01 20.90 -17.49
N LEU A 38 -21.90 21.52 -16.31
CA LEU A 38 -22.04 20.83 -15.02
C LEU A 38 -23.47 20.31 -14.83
N ALA A 39 -24.48 21.08 -15.21
CA ALA A 39 -25.88 20.68 -15.16
C ALA A 39 -26.20 19.53 -16.13
N GLN A 40 -25.49 19.43 -17.26
CA GLN A 40 -25.58 18.29 -18.18
C GLN A 40 -24.84 17.06 -17.67
N ALA A 41 -23.72 17.24 -16.97
CA ALA A 41 -22.87 16.15 -16.53
C ALA A 41 -23.30 15.50 -15.20
N LEU A 42 -23.96 16.26 -14.32
CA LEU A 42 -24.29 15.82 -12.97
C LEU A 42 -25.79 16.01 -12.66
N PRO A 43 -26.38 15.22 -11.76
CA PRO A 43 -27.76 15.43 -11.37
C PRO A 43 -27.96 16.81 -10.72
N PRO A 44 -29.12 17.46 -10.89
CA PRO A 44 -29.41 18.77 -10.33
C PRO A 44 -29.16 18.83 -8.81
N GLY A 45 -28.61 19.95 -8.33
CA GLY A 45 -28.36 20.16 -6.91
C GLY A 45 -27.22 19.33 -6.32
N THR A 46 -26.33 18.76 -7.15
CA THR A 46 -25.13 18.06 -6.65
C THR A 46 -24.02 19.03 -6.23
N LEU A 47 -23.74 20.05 -7.04
CA LEU A 47 -22.67 21.02 -6.82
C LEU A 47 -23.17 22.46 -6.88
N GLU A 48 -22.42 23.36 -6.23
CA GLU A 48 -22.48 24.81 -6.39
C GLU A 48 -21.11 25.34 -6.77
N VAL A 49 -21.04 26.30 -7.68
CA VAL A 49 -19.81 27.05 -7.92
C VAL A 49 -19.59 28.03 -6.76
N ALA A 50 -18.70 27.67 -5.84
CA ALA A 50 -18.34 28.48 -4.68
C ALA A 50 -17.35 29.59 -5.04
N ASP A 51 -16.40 29.31 -5.94
CA ASP A 51 -15.49 30.31 -6.50
C ASP A 51 -15.20 30.05 -7.98
N PHE A 52 -14.90 31.12 -8.72
CA PHE A 52 -14.59 31.04 -10.15
C PHE A 52 -13.64 32.17 -10.58
N ALA A 53 -12.48 31.81 -11.13
CA ALA A 53 -11.48 32.74 -11.60
C ALA A 53 -11.03 32.43 -13.03
N ARG A 54 -11.28 33.34 -13.97
CA ARG A 54 -10.68 33.29 -15.32
C ARG A 54 -9.18 33.59 -15.21
N ARG A 55 -8.33 32.70 -15.73
CA ARG A 55 -6.86 32.81 -15.65
C ARG A 55 -6.22 33.35 -16.92
N GLY A 56 -6.84 33.11 -18.08
CA GLY A 56 -6.36 33.61 -19.35
C GLY A 56 -6.99 32.90 -20.54
N SER A 57 -6.47 33.19 -21.74
CA SER A 57 -6.93 32.58 -22.98
C SER A 57 -5.82 32.56 -24.02
N GLN A 58 -5.79 31.50 -24.84
CA GLN A 58 -4.87 31.38 -25.98
C GLN A 58 -5.64 31.11 -27.28
N ALA A 59 -5.02 31.39 -28.43
CA ALA A 59 -5.56 30.98 -29.73
C ALA A 59 -5.51 29.44 -29.85
N ASP A 60 -6.55 28.84 -30.42
CA ASP A 60 -6.52 27.42 -30.78
C ASP A 60 -5.79 27.24 -32.11
N ILE A 61 -4.56 26.73 -32.04
CA ILE A 61 -3.71 26.47 -33.21
C ILE A 61 -4.27 25.38 -34.14
N LYS A 62 -5.27 24.61 -33.68
CA LYS A 62 -5.95 23.57 -34.45
C LYS A 62 -7.28 24.05 -35.05
N ALA A 63 -7.56 25.36 -34.98
CA ALA A 63 -8.78 25.91 -35.55
C ALA A 63 -8.86 25.62 -37.07
N PRO A 64 -10.01 25.15 -37.59
CA PRO A 64 -10.24 25.03 -39.02
C PRO A 64 -10.03 26.37 -39.74
N SER A 65 -9.59 26.31 -41.00
CA SER A 65 -9.43 27.52 -41.82
C SER A 65 -10.73 28.32 -41.88
N GLY A 66 -10.65 29.61 -41.56
CA GLY A 66 -11.81 30.52 -41.50
C GLY A 66 -12.49 30.62 -40.13
N GLU A 67 -12.10 29.82 -39.14
CA GLU A 67 -12.65 29.91 -37.78
C GLU A 67 -11.69 30.63 -36.81
N THR A 68 -12.23 31.53 -35.99
CA THR A 68 -11.50 32.09 -34.85
C THR A 68 -11.88 31.33 -33.59
N ARG A 69 -10.96 30.53 -33.05
CA ARG A 69 -11.16 29.76 -31.81
C ARG A 69 -10.18 30.17 -30.70
N ARG A 70 -10.65 30.08 -29.45
CA ARG A 70 -9.89 30.39 -28.24
C ARG A 70 -10.05 29.29 -27.20
N ILE A 71 -8.94 28.85 -26.62
CA ILE A 71 -8.92 28.02 -25.41
C ILE A 71 -8.84 28.97 -24.22
N VAL A 72 -9.80 28.88 -23.30
CA VAL A 72 -9.89 29.72 -22.11
C VAL A 72 -9.59 28.89 -20.87
N TYR A 73 -8.73 29.40 -20.00
CA TYR A 73 -8.30 28.75 -18.76
C TYR A 73 -9.02 29.37 -17.55
N PHE A 74 -9.44 28.52 -16.61
CA PHE A 74 -10.09 28.97 -15.39
C PHE A 74 -9.79 28.05 -14.22
N ASP A 75 -9.88 28.63 -13.02
CA ASP A 75 -9.87 27.91 -11.75
C ASP A 75 -11.27 28.00 -11.14
N THR A 76 -11.74 26.93 -10.49
CA THR A 76 -13.03 26.94 -9.80
C THR A 76 -13.02 26.05 -8.57
N ASP A 77 -13.70 26.51 -7.53
CA ASP A 77 -14.04 25.72 -6.34
C ASP A 77 -15.52 25.36 -6.41
N LEU A 78 -15.82 24.07 -6.40
CA LEU A 78 -17.16 23.50 -6.44
C LEU A 78 -17.51 22.94 -5.07
N ARG A 79 -18.54 23.47 -4.43
CA ARG A 79 -19.04 22.97 -3.14
C ARG A 79 -20.10 21.91 -3.36
N LEU A 80 -19.97 20.76 -2.69
CA LEU A 80 -21.02 19.75 -2.67
C LEU A 80 -22.22 20.23 -1.86
N LYS A 81 -23.42 20.11 -2.43
CA LYS A 81 -24.67 20.40 -1.73
C LYS A 81 -25.26 19.19 -1.01
N ARG A 82 -24.80 17.99 -1.34
CA ARG A 82 -25.23 16.70 -0.79
C ARG A 82 -24.08 15.71 -0.81
N ASP A 83 -24.18 14.66 -0.03
CA ASP A 83 -23.28 13.52 -0.12
C ASP A 83 -23.33 12.96 -1.56
N PHE A 84 -22.17 12.75 -2.16
CA PHE A 84 -22.08 12.25 -3.52
C PHE A 84 -20.82 11.40 -3.71
N ASP A 85 -21.01 10.21 -4.29
CA ASP A 85 -19.90 9.30 -4.59
C ASP A 85 -19.55 9.36 -6.07
N PHE A 86 -18.46 10.09 -6.38
CA PHE A 86 -17.92 10.18 -7.75
C PHE A 86 -17.27 8.87 -8.24
N GLY A 87 -17.17 7.87 -7.38
CA GLY A 87 -16.76 6.50 -7.70
C GLY A 87 -17.94 5.53 -7.82
N ALA A 88 -19.18 5.97 -7.61
CA ALA A 88 -20.35 5.12 -7.79
C ALA A 88 -20.52 4.76 -9.28
N TRP A 89 -20.79 3.48 -9.54
CA TRP A 89 -20.88 2.93 -10.91
C TRP A 89 -22.19 3.32 -11.61
N ASP A 90 -23.22 3.67 -10.85
CA ASP A 90 -24.57 4.03 -11.27
C ASP A 90 -24.82 5.55 -11.27
N ALA A 91 -23.80 6.34 -10.95
CA ALA A 91 -23.86 7.80 -10.97
C ALA A 91 -22.80 8.37 -11.93
N PRO A 92 -22.99 9.61 -12.43
CA PRO A 92 -21.95 10.29 -13.17
C PRO A 92 -20.67 10.46 -12.33
N GLY A 93 -19.59 9.77 -12.73
CA GLY A 93 -18.33 9.76 -11.99
C GLY A 93 -17.38 10.91 -12.33
N VAL A 94 -16.12 10.78 -11.88
CA VAL A 94 -15.04 11.76 -12.11
C VAL A 94 -14.87 12.14 -13.60
N ALA A 95 -15.12 11.20 -14.52
CA ALA A 95 -15.05 11.45 -15.96
C ALA A 95 -16.06 12.52 -16.44
N GLY A 96 -17.25 12.58 -15.84
CA GLY A 96 -18.25 13.62 -16.11
C GLY A 96 -17.76 15.01 -15.70
N LEU A 97 -17.11 15.12 -14.54
CA LEU A 97 -16.48 16.36 -14.07
C LEU A 97 -15.31 16.79 -14.96
N VAL A 98 -14.41 15.85 -15.29
CA VAL A 98 -13.28 16.06 -16.21
C VAL A 98 -13.76 16.62 -17.54
N SER A 99 -14.83 16.04 -18.09
CA SER A 99 -15.44 16.49 -19.35
C SER A 99 -16.10 17.86 -19.22
N ALA A 100 -16.95 18.07 -18.21
CA ALA A 100 -17.69 19.33 -18.02
C ALA A 100 -16.76 20.54 -17.80
N LEU A 101 -15.63 20.30 -17.12
CA LEU A 101 -14.64 21.32 -16.77
C LEU A 101 -13.50 21.42 -17.79
N GLY A 102 -13.41 20.49 -18.75
CA GLY A 102 -12.28 20.36 -19.66
C GLY A 102 -10.94 20.33 -18.92
N ALA A 103 -10.91 19.65 -17.77
CA ALA A 103 -9.75 19.51 -16.92
C ALA A 103 -9.02 18.20 -17.25
N GLY A 104 -7.70 18.15 -17.08
CA GLY A 104 -7.00 16.86 -17.06
C GLY A 104 -7.28 16.08 -15.77
N PRO A 105 -6.98 14.77 -15.69
CA PRO A 105 -7.18 13.98 -14.47
C PRO A 105 -6.43 14.52 -13.24
N LYS A 106 -5.31 15.22 -13.44
CA LYS A 106 -4.54 15.89 -12.38
C LYS A 106 -5.01 17.32 -12.08
N GLY A 107 -5.92 17.84 -12.88
CA GLY A 107 -6.48 19.19 -12.74
C GLY A 107 -7.65 19.26 -11.77
N ILE A 108 -8.15 18.13 -11.27
CA ILE A 108 -9.25 18.05 -10.29
C ILE A 108 -8.71 17.47 -8.99
N SER A 109 -9.04 18.08 -7.86
CA SER A 109 -8.63 17.67 -6.52
C SER A 109 -9.77 17.85 -5.50
N GLY A 110 -9.65 17.19 -4.35
CA GLY A 110 -10.69 17.22 -3.31
C GLY A 110 -11.73 16.09 -3.39
N ILE A 111 -11.61 15.19 -4.37
CA ILE A 111 -12.45 13.98 -4.46
C ILE A 111 -11.89 12.90 -3.54
N THR A 112 -12.72 12.31 -2.68
CA THR A 112 -12.33 11.29 -1.70
C THR A 112 -12.77 9.88 -2.11
N SER A 113 -11.97 8.88 -1.75
CA SER A 113 -12.31 7.47 -1.97
C SER A 113 -13.46 7.05 -1.04
N GLY A 114 -14.58 6.59 -1.60
CA GLY A 114 -15.82 6.28 -0.87
C GLY A 114 -16.82 7.44 -0.82
N GLY A 115 -16.63 8.46 -1.66
CA GLY A 115 -17.51 9.60 -1.82
C GLY A 115 -17.21 10.78 -0.90
N ASN A 116 -17.73 11.93 -1.29
CA ASN A 116 -17.58 13.20 -0.60
C ASN A 116 -18.86 13.54 0.18
N LYS A 117 -18.73 14.39 1.20
CA LYS A 117 -19.83 14.86 2.04
C LYS A 117 -20.36 16.22 1.59
N ALA A 118 -21.61 16.49 1.93
CA ALA A 118 -22.17 17.83 1.78
C ALA A 118 -21.26 18.87 2.46
N GLY A 119 -20.89 19.92 1.72
CA GLY A 119 -19.97 20.96 2.18
C GLY A 119 -18.52 20.80 1.70
N ASP A 120 -18.11 19.60 1.25
CA ASP A 120 -16.77 19.37 0.70
C ASP A 120 -16.51 20.25 -0.54
N ILE A 121 -15.25 20.65 -0.73
CA ILE A 121 -14.82 21.49 -1.86
C ILE A 121 -13.99 20.66 -2.84
N ILE A 122 -14.45 20.62 -4.09
CA ILE A 122 -13.70 20.10 -5.23
C ILE A 122 -13.06 21.29 -5.93
N ARG A 123 -11.73 21.28 -6.08
CA ARG A 123 -11.01 22.32 -6.83
C ARG A 123 -10.65 21.81 -8.20
N ALA A 124 -10.87 22.64 -9.21
CA ALA A 124 -10.56 22.30 -10.59
C ALA A 124 -9.83 23.42 -11.33
N HIS A 125 -8.81 22.99 -12.09
CA HIS A 125 -8.11 23.77 -13.10
C HIS A 125 -8.61 23.31 -14.47
N GLY A 126 -9.53 24.09 -15.04
CA GLY A 126 -10.30 23.74 -16.23
C GLY A 126 -9.88 24.50 -17.48
N THR A 127 -10.30 23.95 -18.62
CA THR A 127 -10.17 24.60 -19.92
C THR A 127 -11.48 24.50 -20.71
N ALA A 128 -11.78 25.52 -21.51
CA ALA A 128 -12.95 25.48 -22.39
C ALA A 128 -12.61 26.11 -23.75
N LEU A 129 -13.06 25.46 -24.82
CA LEU A 129 -12.88 25.92 -26.18
C LEU A 129 -14.08 26.75 -26.63
N TYR A 130 -13.84 27.90 -27.22
CA TYR A 130 -14.86 28.79 -27.75
C TYR A 130 -14.54 29.19 -29.19
N ARG A 131 -15.57 29.31 -30.02
CA ARG A 131 -15.52 29.84 -31.38
C ARG A 131 -16.22 31.19 -31.42
N ARG A 132 -15.66 32.12 -32.20
CA ARG A 132 -16.28 33.43 -32.44
C ARG A 132 -17.36 33.30 -33.51
N GLU A 133 -18.56 33.76 -33.21
CA GLU A 133 -19.69 33.88 -34.12
C GLU A 133 -20.20 35.34 -34.07
N GLY A 134 -19.85 36.12 -35.10
CA GLY A 134 -20.06 37.57 -35.10
C GLY A 134 -19.31 38.23 -33.93
N ASP A 135 -20.06 38.90 -33.05
CA ASP A 135 -19.54 39.55 -31.84
C ASP A 135 -19.64 38.66 -30.58
N SER A 136 -20.17 37.44 -30.71
CA SER A 136 -20.37 36.51 -29.60
C SER A 136 -19.37 35.36 -29.61
N TRP A 137 -19.11 34.80 -28.43
CA TRP A 137 -18.33 33.57 -28.27
C TRP A 137 -19.26 32.41 -27.92
N VAL A 138 -19.22 31.36 -28.72
CA VAL A 138 -20.03 30.16 -28.54
C VAL A 138 -19.12 29.01 -28.13
N ALA A 139 -19.51 28.25 -27.10
CA ALA A 139 -18.73 27.12 -26.62
C ALA A 139 -18.68 26.03 -27.71
N VAL A 140 -17.48 25.52 -27.99
CA VAL A 140 -17.28 24.39 -28.88
C VAL A 140 -17.21 23.14 -27.99
N ALA A 141 -18.14 22.20 -28.19
CA ALA A 141 -18.07 20.90 -27.53
C ALA A 141 -16.71 20.26 -27.88
N ALA A 142 -15.98 19.79 -26.87
CA ALA A 142 -14.72 19.10 -27.08
C ALA A 142 -14.99 17.90 -28.01
N GLY A 143 -14.45 17.94 -29.24
CA GLY A 143 -14.62 16.86 -30.19
C GLY A 143 -13.96 15.60 -29.64
N GLY A 144 -14.77 14.55 -29.41
CA GLY A 144 -14.28 13.19 -29.18
C GLY A 144 -14.75 12.52 -27.89
N TYR A 145 -15.20 13.24 -26.87
CA TYR A 145 -15.77 12.62 -25.67
C TYR A 145 -17.09 13.26 -25.29
N ARG A 146 -18.20 12.62 -25.70
CA ARG A 146 -19.48 12.78 -25.02
C ARG A 146 -19.42 11.87 -23.80
N PRO A 147 -19.64 12.37 -22.57
CA PRO A 147 -19.93 11.47 -21.45
C PRO A 147 -21.03 10.52 -21.93
N ALA A 148 -20.87 9.22 -21.69
CA ALA A 148 -22.02 8.33 -21.80
C ALA A 148 -23.14 8.98 -20.97
N GLU A 149 -24.33 9.14 -21.53
CA GLU A 149 -25.51 9.49 -20.73
C GLU A 149 -25.54 8.46 -19.60
N ALA A 150 -25.27 8.92 -18.37
CA ALA A 150 -25.37 8.04 -17.23
C ALA A 150 -26.79 7.48 -17.26
N PRO A 151 -26.98 6.15 -17.22
CA PRO A 151 -28.32 5.60 -17.14
C PRO A 151 -29.04 6.30 -15.97
N ALA A 152 -30.28 6.73 -16.20
CA ALA A 152 -31.03 7.66 -15.34
C ALA A 152 -31.39 7.12 -13.94
N TYR A 153 -30.61 6.19 -13.40
CA TYR A 153 -30.81 5.53 -12.12
C TYR A 153 -29.81 6.04 -11.10
N ALA A 154 -29.85 7.34 -10.80
CA ALA A 154 -29.26 7.85 -9.58
C ALA A 154 -30.15 7.47 -8.40
N THR A 155 -30.03 6.24 -7.91
CA THR A 155 -30.49 5.90 -6.56
C THR A 155 -29.42 5.05 -5.92
N ASN A 156 -28.93 5.46 -4.75
CA ASN A 156 -28.08 4.68 -3.83
C ASN A 156 -28.79 3.40 -3.31
N ALA A 157 -29.67 2.79 -4.11
CA ALA A 157 -30.35 1.55 -3.80
C ALA A 157 -29.46 0.39 -4.26
N THR A 158 -29.27 -0.59 -3.40
CA THR A 158 -28.59 -1.85 -3.72
C THR A 158 -29.32 -2.54 -4.87
N GLN A 159 -28.92 -2.26 -6.11
CA GLN A 159 -29.46 -2.99 -7.25
C GLN A 159 -28.80 -4.37 -7.30
N GLY A 160 -29.61 -5.42 -7.44
CA GLY A 160 -29.11 -6.79 -7.50
C GLY A 160 -28.16 -6.99 -8.69
N PRO A 161 -27.35 -8.07 -8.69
CA PRO A 161 -26.33 -8.32 -9.72
C PRO A 161 -26.83 -8.21 -11.17
N THR A 162 -28.10 -8.56 -11.40
CA THR A 162 -28.76 -8.46 -12.71
C THR A 162 -28.81 -7.04 -13.25
N ALA A 163 -29.10 -6.05 -12.40
CA ALA A 163 -29.21 -4.67 -12.84
C ALA A 163 -27.83 -4.06 -13.19
N ILE A 164 -26.78 -4.48 -12.46
CA ILE A 164 -25.39 -4.15 -12.79
C ILE A 164 -25.03 -4.73 -14.15
N LEU A 165 -25.36 -6.01 -14.39
CA LEU A 165 -25.10 -6.67 -15.67
C LEU A 165 -25.86 -6.01 -16.82
N ASP A 166 -27.12 -5.62 -16.61
CA ASP A 166 -27.92 -4.93 -17.62
C ASP A 166 -27.38 -3.53 -17.92
N ALA A 167 -26.88 -2.81 -16.92
CA ALA A 167 -26.21 -1.52 -17.10
C ALA A 167 -24.89 -1.68 -17.84
N MET A 168 -24.05 -2.66 -17.46
CA MET A 168 -22.80 -2.96 -18.15
C MET A 168 -23.06 -3.35 -19.61
N ARG A 169 -24.07 -4.18 -19.88
CA ARG A 169 -24.45 -4.58 -21.23
C ARG A 169 -24.85 -3.36 -22.07
N LYS A 170 -25.66 -2.45 -21.53
CA LYS A 170 -26.04 -1.20 -22.21
C LYS A 170 -24.82 -0.32 -22.53
N VAL A 171 -23.87 -0.19 -21.60
CA VAL A 171 -22.64 0.58 -21.83
C VAL A 171 -21.78 -0.05 -22.93
N VAL A 172 -21.60 -1.38 -22.89
CA VAL A 172 -20.84 -2.12 -23.90
C VAL A 172 -21.51 -2.04 -25.26
N ASP A 173 -22.83 -2.23 -25.34
CA ASP A 173 -23.61 -2.16 -26.58
C ASP A 173 -23.55 -0.75 -27.19
N ALA A 174 -23.68 0.29 -26.37
CA ALA A 174 -23.59 1.68 -26.81
C ALA A 174 -22.18 2.06 -27.29
N ALA A 175 -21.15 1.56 -26.60
CA ALA A 175 -19.77 1.76 -27.00
C ALA A 175 -19.46 1.01 -28.31
N GLN A 176 -19.92 -0.23 -28.49
CA GLN A 176 -19.71 -0.98 -29.73
C GLN A 176 -20.31 -0.29 -30.97
N GLN A 177 -21.41 0.45 -30.80
CA GLN A 177 -22.07 1.17 -31.90
C GLN A 177 -21.35 2.45 -32.35
N SER A 178 -20.44 3.00 -31.54
CA SER A 178 -19.83 4.32 -31.78
C SER A 178 -18.31 4.40 -31.56
N ALA A 179 -17.69 3.37 -30.99
CA ALA A 179 -16.28 3.34 -30.64
C ALA A 179 -15.37 2.92 -31.80
N SER A 180 -14.21 3.57 -31.88
CA SER A 180 -13.10 3.16 -32.73
C SER A 180 -12.56 1.77 -32.34
N PRO A 181 -11.83 1.07 -33.24
CA PRO A 181 -11.24 -0.24 -32.92
C PRO A 181 -10.32 -0.22 -31.68
N ALA A 182 -9.63 0.90 -31.43
CA ALA A 182 -8.78 1.06 -30.24
C ALA A 182 -9.60 1.14 -28.95
N GLU A 183 -10.71 1.87 -28.96
CA GLU A 183 -11.64 1.96 -27.83
C GLU A 183 -12.33 0.62 -27.56
N GLN A 184 -12.72 -0.11 -28.62
CA GLN A 184 -13.27 -1.46 -28.49
C GLN A 184 -12.27 -2.42 -27.84
N ALA A 185 -10.99 -2.36 -28.21
CA ALA A 185 -9.94 -3.19 -27.62
C ALA A 185 -9.74 -2.89 -26.12
N VAL A 186 -9.76 -1.61 -25.72
CA VAL A 186 -9.69 -1.21 -24.31
C VAL A 186 -10.88 -1.77 -23.52
N ILE A 187 -12.11 -1.61 -24.04
CA ILE A 187 -13.31 -2.14 -23.37
C ILE A 187 -13.22 -3.66 -23.21
N GLN A 188 -12.81 -4.37 -24.25
CA GLN A 188 -12.64 -5.83 -24.19
C GLN A 188 -11.60 -6.23 -23.14
N GLN A 189 -10.45 -5.54 -23.10
CA GLN A 189 -9.39 -5.80 -22.12
C GLN A 189 -9.89 -5.60 -20.69
N GLU A 190 -10.60 -4.51 -20.40
CA GLU A 190 -11.13 -4.22 -19.07
C GLU A 190 -12.21 -5.22 -18.64
N LEU A 191 -13.10 -5.63 -19.56
CA LEU A 191 -14.10 -6.67 -19.28
C LEU A 191 -13.45 -8.03 -18.98
N GLN A 192 -12.41 -8.39 -19.73
CA GLN A 192 -11.65 -9.62 -19.48
C GLN A 192 -10.96 -9.57 -18.10
N ALA A 193 -10.34 -8.44 -17.76
CA ALA A 193 -9.71 -8.24 -16.45
C ALA A 193 -10.75 -8.30 -15.30
N ALA A 194 -11.91 -7.68 -15.48
CA ALA A 194 -13.00 -7.74 -14.52
C ALA A 194 -13.53 -9.17 -14.34
N TYR A 195 -13.75 -9.90 -15.44
CA TYR A 195 -14.17 -11.30 -15.39
C TYR A 195 -13.15 -12.19 -14.67
N ALA A 196 -11.87 -12.07 -15.02
CA ALA A 196 -10.78 -12.79 -14.36
C ALA A 196 -10.73 -12.50 -12.86
N THR A 197 -10.88 -11.23 -12.48
CA THR A 197 -10.94 -10.79 -11.07
C THR A 197 -12.12 -11.43 -10.33
N ILE A 198 -13.30 -11.47 -10.94
CA ILE A 198 -14.49 -12.11 -10.36
C ILE A 198 -14.23 -13.61 -10.15
N GLN A 199 -13.69 -14.30 -11.14
CA GLN A 199 -13.39 -15.74 -11.02
C GLN A 199 -12.35 -15.99 -9.91
N ALA A 200 -11.28 -15.21 -9.85
CA ALA A 200 -10.26 -15.34 -8.81
C ALA A 200 -10.82 -15.13 -7.40
N ARG A 201 -11.64 -14.10 -7.19
CA ARG A 201 -12.29 -13.85 -5.90
C ARG A 201 -13.24 -14.97 -5.51
N ARG A 202 -14.04 -15.49 -6.44
CA ARG A 202 -14.92 -16.64 -6.19
C ARG A 202 -14.11 -17.87 -5.80
N ALA A 203 -13.04 -18.16 -6.54
CA ALA A 203 -12.13 -19.26 -6.20
C ALA A 203 -11.55 -19.12 -4.80
N ARG A 204 -11.17 -17.91 -4.35
CA ARG A 204 -10.70 -17.69 -2.97
C ARG A 204 -11.79 -17.80 -1.91
N LEU A 205 -13.03 -17.41 -2.21
CA LEU A 205 -14.16 -17.66 -1.31
C LEU A 205 -14.42 -19.17 -1.16
N ASP A 206 -14.30 -19.91 -2.25
CA ASP A 206 -14.59 -21.35 -2.30
C ASP A 206 -13.43 -22.23 -1.85
N ALA A 207 -12.18 -21.81 -2.02
CA ALA A 207 -10.98 -22.60 -1.71
C ALA A 207 -10.19 -22.03 -0.51
N GLY A 208 -10.35 -20.74 -0.21
CA GLY A 208 -9.58 -20.02 0.80
C GLY A 208 -8.40 -19.25 0.23
N TYR A 209 -7.73 -18.50 1.11
CA TYR A 209 -6.52 -17.72 0.82
C TYR A 209 -5.30 -18.58 1.11
N ALA A 210 -4.52 -18.89 0.08
CA ALA A 210 -3.21 -19.51 0.26
C ALA A 210 -2.28 -18.55 1.02
N ILE A 211 -1.66 -19.04 2.09
CA ILE A 211 -0.74 -18.28 2.94
C ILE A 211 0.62 -18.97 2.96
N ALA A 212 1.66 -18.32 2.43
CA ALA A 212 3.02 -18.82 2.56
C ALA A 212 3.53 -18.59 4.00
N ALA A 213 3.83 -19.67 4.71
CA ALA A 213 3.87 -19.69 6.17
C ALA A 213 5.14 -20.30 6.78
N GLY A 214 6.26 -20.36 6.05
CA GLY A 214 7.52 -20.86 6.61
C GLY A 214 7.59 -22.38 6.79
N ALA A 215 8.58 -22.84 7.56
CA ALA A 215 8.91 -24.25 7.73
C ALA A 215 7.83 -25.05 8.49
N GLU A 216 7.83 -26.38 8.31
CA GLU A 216 6.84 -27.33 8.83
C GLU A 216 6.63 -27.28 10.36
N HIS A 217 7.69 -26.94 11.10
CA HIS A 217 7.65 -26.80 12.56
C HIS A 217 7.88 -25.35 13.01
N GLY A 218 7.74 -24.37 12.11
CA GLY A 218 7.93 -22.96 12.38
C GLY A 218 6.74 -22.28 13.05
N GLN A 219 7.00 -21.14 13.71
CA GLN A 219 5.95 -20.33 14.34
C GLN A 219 4.97 -19.72 13.33
N TYR A 220 5.44 -19.37 12.13
CA TYR A 220 4.58 -18.87 11.05
C TYR A 220 3.54 -19.89 10.62
N LEU A 221 3.91 -21.17 10.47
CA LEU A 221 2.98 -22.20 10.06
C LEU A 221 1.94 -22.46 11.15
N ARG A 222 2.36 -22.55 12.42
CA ARG A 222 1.44 -22.67 13.57
C ARG A 222 0.45 -21.51 13.63
N LEU A 223 0.92 -20.29 13.38
CA LEU A 223 0.04 -19.12 13.32
C LEU A 223 -0.96 -19.22 12.16
N ALA A 224 -0.49 -19.54 10.96
CA ALA A 224 -1.35 -19.67 9.79
C ALA A 224 -2.38 -20.81 9.97
N GLN A 225 -2.02 -21.92 10.63
CA GLN A 225 -2.93 -22.99 11.01
C GLN A 225 -3.97 -22.53 12.04
N ALA A 226 -3.56 -21.77 13.07
CA ALA A 226 -4.48 -21.18 14.04
C ALA A 226 -5.47 -20.19 13.38
N MET A 227 -5.01 -19.46 12.37
CA MET A 227 -5.86 -18.62 11.51
C MET A 227 -6.80 -19.46 10.63
N ALA A 228 -6.32 -20.56 10.06
CA ALA A 228 -7.14 -21.46 9.23
C ALA A 228 -8.25 -22.17 10.02
N ALA A 229 -8.05 -22.37 11.33
CA ALA A 229 -9.05 -22.90 12.23
C ALA A 229 -10.19 -21.88 12.54
N THR A 230 -10.09 -20.62 12.09
CA THR A 230 -11.20 -19.66 12.20
C THR A 230 -12.30 -20.02 11.18
N SER A 231 -13.57 -19.87 11.56
CA SER A 231 -14.69 -20.12 10.63
C SER A 231 -15.00 -18.95 9.69
N LYS A 232 -14.29 -17.82 9.82
CA LYS A 232 -14.65 -16.56 9.16
C LYS A 232 -13.84 -16.28 7.90
N VAL A 233 -12.57 -16.67 7.87
CA VAL A 233 -11.69 -16.55 6.70
C VAL A 233 -10.99 -17.88 6.49
N ARG A 234 -11.29 -18.55 5.38
CA ARG A 234 -10.65 -19.84 5.05
C ARG A 234 -9.21 -19.57 4.62
N ALA A 235 -8.24 -19.86 5.48
CA ALA A 235 -6.83 -19.81 5.15
C ALA A 235 -6.31 -21.21 4.77
N VAL A 236 -5.37 -21.27 3.82
CA VAL A 236 -4.70 -22.50 3.40
C VAL A 236 -3.19 -22.30 3.63
N PRO A 237 -2.67 -22.69 4.79
CA PRO A 237 -1.25 -22.55 5.10
C PRO A 237 -0.38 -23.43 4.21
N LEU A 238 0.70 -22.87 3.68
CA LEU A 238 1.68 -23.58 2.87
C LEU A 238 3.04 -23.62 3.57
N VAL A 239 3.64 -24.82 3.59
CA VAL A 239 5.02 -25.03 4.03
C VAL A 239 5.98 -24.48 2.98
N THR A 240 7.03 -23.82 3.45
CA THR A 240 8.07 -23.15 2.64
C THR A 240 9.39 -23.14 3.41
N HIS A 241 10.44 -22.59 2.83
CA HIS A 241 11.76 -22.37 3.42
C HIS A 241 11.88 -21.07 4.22
N GLY A 242 10.84 -20.24 4.30
CA GLY A 242 10.81 -19.05 5.16
C GLY A 242 10.48 -17.74 4.43
N GLY A 243 10.71 -16.61 5.12
CA GLY A 243 10.22 -15.29 4.71
C GLY A 243 10.62 -14.85 3.30
N GLU A 244 11.82 -15.14 2.82
CA GLU A 244 12.22 -14.74 1.46
C GLU A 244 11.49 -15.54 0.39
N GLU A 245 11.31 -16.86 0.57
CA GLU A 245 10.48 -17.66 -0.33
C GLU A 245 9.02 -17.22 -0.27
N ASN A 246 8.49 -16.95 0.94
CA ASN A 246 7.13 -16.45 1.11
C ASN A 246 6.89 -15.18 0.29
N LEU A 247 7.84 -14.25 0.30
CA LEU A 247 7.80 -13.01 -0.48
C LEU A 247 7.89 -13.27 -1.99
N ARG A 248 8.71 -14.23 -2.46
CA ARG A 248 8.77 -14.62 -3.88
C ARG A 248 7.46 -15.24 -4.34
N LEU A 249 6.89 -16.17 -3.57
CA LEU A 249 5.59 -16.78 -3.87
C LEU A 249 4.47 -15.75 -3.92
N LEU A 250 4.49 -14.76 -3.02
CA LEU A 250 3.52 -13.65 -3.01
C LEU A 250 3.68 -12.75 -4.23
N ARG A 251 4.92 -12.46 -4.63
CA ARG A 251 5.24 -11.67 -5.82
C ARG A 251 4.78 -12.36 -7.10
N ASP A 252 4.98 -13.67 -7.18
CA ASP A 252 4.63 -14.49 -8.35
C ASP A 252 3.12 -14.78 -8.43
N GLY A 253 2.32 -14.30 -7.48
CA GLY A 253 0.88 -14.54 -7.41
C GLY A 253 0.52 -16.00 -7.10
N ARG A 254 1.47 -16.80 -6.59
CA ARG A 254 1.25 -18.20 -6.21
C ARG A 254 0.53 -18.34 -4.86
N VAL A 255 0.60 -17.29 -4.04
CA VAL A 255 -0.18 -17.13 -2.80
C VAL A 255 -0.76 -15.72 -2.76
N SER A 256 -1.85 -15.53 -2.01
CA SER A 256 -2.45 -14.19 -1.82
C SER A 256 -1.97 -13.51 -0.55
N LEU A 257 -1.48 -14.29 0.42
CA LEU A 257 -0.94 -13.82 1.69
C LEU A 257 0.42 -14.45 1.97
N ALA A 258 1.26 -13.74 2.72
CA ALA A 258 2.55 -14.25 3.16
C ALA A 258 2.90 -13.74 4.56
N LEU A 259 3.66 -14.54 5.30
CA LEU A 259 4.31 -14.15 6.54
C LEU A 259 5.79 -13.91 6.27
N ALA A 260 6.32 -12.77 6.70
CA ALA A 260 7.76 -12.50 6.62
C ALA A 260 8.19 -11.50 7.68
N GLN A 261 9.49 -11.46 7.95
CA GLN A 261 10.11 -10.43 8.78
C GLN A 261 10.04 -9.06 8.08
N GLY A 262 9.82 -7.99 8.83
CA GLY A 262 9.67 -6.64 8.30
C GLY A 262 10.87 -6.18 7.47
N ASP A 263 12.08 -6.44 7.92
CA ASP A 263 13.32 -6.08 7.22
C ASP A 263 13.49 -6.83 5.89
N ALA A 264 13.02 -8.08 5.79
CA ALA A 264 12.97 -8.80 4.52
C ALA A 264 11.86 -8.29 3.59
N ALA A 265 10.71 -7.90 4.15
CA ALA A 265 9.63 -7.26 3.39
C ALA A 265 10.09 -5.92 2.79
N LEU A 266 10.90 -5.14 3.51
CA LEU A 266 11.52 -3.93 2.97
C LEU A 266 12.47 -4.24 1.82
N ASP A 267 13.34 -5.25 1.96
CA ASP A 267 14.24 -5.64 0.87
C ASP A 267 13.47 -6.05 -0.39
N ALA A 268 12.35 -6.78 -0.25
CA ALA A 268 11.48 -7.11 -1.38
C ALA A 268 10.80 -5.88 -1.98
N TYR A 269 10.28 -4.98 -1.14
CA TYR A 269 9.63 -3.74 -1.57
C TYR A 269 10.60 -2.85 -2.38
N GLU A 270 11.83 -2.71 -1.91
CA GLU A 270 12.86 -1.87 -2.56
C GLU A 270 13.68 -2.60 -3.63
N GLY A 271 13.55 -3.93 -3.75
CA GLY A 271 14.34 -4.72 -4.70
C GLY A 271 15.82 -4.80 -4.33
N LYS A 272 16.12 -4.97 -3.04
CA LYS A 272 17.48 -5.03 -2.48
C LYS A 272 17.79 -6.43 -1.92
N GLY A 273 19.05 -6.66 -1.57
CA GLY A 273 19.49 -7.91 -0.95
C GLY A 273 19.13 -9.12 -1.82
N ALA A 274 18.42 -10.10 -1.23
CA ALA A 274 17.98 -11.32 -1.90
C ALA A 274 16.96 -11.11 -3.04
N PHE A 275 16.50 -9.88 -3.27
CA PHE A 275 15.54 -9.49 -4.31
C PHE A 275 16.15 -8.58 -5.38
N ALA A 276 17.48 -8.36 -5.37
CA ALA A 276 18.15 -7.47 -6.31
C ALA A 276 17.92 -7.86 -7.79
N GLU A 277 17.95 -9.16 -8.09
CA GLU A 277 17.69 -9.65 -9.45
C GLU A 277 16.23 -9.51 -9.87
N SER A 278 15.30 -9.60 -8.91
CA SER A 278 13.87 -9.41 -9.18
C SER A 278 13.50 -7.93 -9.29
N GLY A 279 14.25 -7.02 -8.67
CA GLY A 279 13.93 -5.60 -8.60
C GLY A 279 12.78 -5.27 -7.63
N PRO A 280 12.33 -4.00 -7.55
CA PRO A 280 11.36 -3.56 -6.55
C PRO A 280 9.96 -4.19 -6.69
N TYR A 281 9.36 -4.64 -5.58
CA TYR A 281 7.95 -5.05 -5.52
C TYR A 281 7.08 -3.94 -4.91
N SER A 282 6.86 -2.86 -5.68
CA SER A 282 6.19 -1.63 -5.22
C SER A 282 4.71 -1.81 -4.86
N ALA A 283 4.07 -2.90 -5.28
CA ALA A 283 2.70 -3.24 -4.95
C ALA A 283 2.55 -4.04 -3.64
N LEU A 284 3.66 -4.50 -3.04
CA LEU A 284 3.63 -5.19 -1.74
C LEU A 284 3.03 -4.28 -0.66
N ARG A 285 2.06 -4.80 0.09
CA ARG A 285 1.45 -4.07 1.21
C ARG A 285 1.46 -4.94 2.46
N ALA A 286 1.71 -4.30 3.59
CA ALA A 286 1.49 -4.93 4.88
C ALA A 286 0.02 -4.82 5.29
N ILE A 287 -0.55 -5.91 5.80
CA ILE A 287 -1.78 -5.86 6.57
C ILE A 287 -1.46 -5.29 7.96
N GLY A 288 -0.42 -5.83 8.62
CA GLY A 288 0.09 -5.30 9.89
C GLY A 288 1.14 -6.22 10.52
N SER A 289 1.79 -5.69 11.54
CA SER A 289 2.71 -6.41 12.44
C SER A 289 1.94 -7.35 13.37
N LEU A 290 2.40 -8.59 13.48
CA LEU A 290 1.77 -9.64 14.26
C LEU A 290 2.40 -9.74 15.65
N TYR A 291 3.73 -9.87 15.71
CA TYR A 291 4.49 -9.98 16.95
C TYR A 291 5.97 -9.65 16.70
N PRO A 292 6.72 -9.28 17.75
CA PRO A 292 8.16 -9.12 17.66
C PRO A 292 8.86 -10.48 17.47
N GLU A 293 9.81 -10.52 16.55
CA GLU A 293 10.78 -11.60 16.42
C GLU A 293 12.14 -11.10 16.91
N ALA A 294 12.48 -11.50 18.13
CA ALA A 294 13.68 -11.05 18.82
C ALA A 294 14.91 -11.82 18.33
N VAL A 295 16.07 -11.15 18.33
CA VAL A 295 17.35 -11.81 18.10
C VAL A 295 17.77 -12.56 19.36
N HIS A 296 17.92 -13.87 19.21
CA HIS A 296 18.47 -14.79 20.20
C HIS A 296 19.88 -15.17 19.78
N VAL A 297 20.85 -14.92 20.65
CA VAL A 297 22.22 -15.41 20.48
C VAL A 297 22.47 -16.45 21.56
N LEU A 298 22.48 -17.73 21.17
CA LEU A 298 22.67 -18.86 22.08
C LEU A 298 24.12 -19.31 22.05
N VAL A 299 24.70 -19.51 23.23
CA VAL A 299 26.10 -19.94 23.39
C VAL A 299 26.21 -20.93 24.55
N SER A 300 27.27 -21.72 24.58
CA SER A 300 27.59 -22.54 25.74
C SER A 300 27.77 -21.68 27.00
N ALA A 301 27.07 -22.03 28.08
CA ALA A 301 27.19 -21.39 29.39
C ALA A 301 28.59 -21.60 30.00
N ARG A 302 29.18 -22.77 29.72
CA ARG A 302 30.52 -23.19 30.18
C ARG A 302 31.64 -22.70 29.25
N GLY A 303 31.29 -22.27 28.04
CA GLY A 303 32.23 -21.78 27.03
C GLY A 303 32.85 -20.41 27.34
N PRO A 304 33.86 -19.99 26.54
CA PRO A 304 34.59 -18.74 26.76
C PRO A 304 33.86 -17.50 26.23
N VAL A 305 32.84 -17.64 25.39
CA VAL A 305 32.10 -16.53 24.79
C VAL A 305 31.30 -15.81 25.87
N ARG A 306 31.54 -14.52 26.10
CA ARG A 306 30.85 -13.67 27.10
C ARG A 306 30.26 -12.39 26.51
N ALA A 307 30.72 -11.96 25.35
CA ALA A 307 30.19 -10.84 24.58
C ALA A 307 30.19 -11.12 23.07
N MET A 308 29.46 -10.32 22.28
CA MET A 308 29.44 -10.44 20.82
C MET A 308 30.86 -10.44 20.22
N ALA A 309 31.77 -9.61 20.75
CA ALA A 309 33.15 -9.52 20.24
C ALA A 309 33.93 -10.85 20.29
N ASP A 310 33.59 -11.75 21.22
CA ASP A 310 34.23 -13.07 21.39
C ASP A 310 33.85 -14.07 20.30
N LEU A 311 32.85 -13.73 19.46
CA LEU A 311 32.41 -14.54 18.33
C LEU A 311 33.36 -14.47 17.12
N ARG A 312 34.36 -13.58 17.15
CA ARG A 312 35.37 -13.51 16.09
C ARG A 312 36.15 -14.82 15.99
N GLY A 313 36.25 -15.34 14.78
CA GLY A 313 36.88 -16.62 14.45
C GLY A 313 36.09 -17.84 14.90
N LYS A 314 34.86 -17.68 15.40
CA LYS A 314 34.02 -18.78 15.88
C LYS A 314 33.13 -19.36 14.78
N ARG A 315 32.68 -20.60 14.99
CA ARG A 315 31.68 -21.28 14.17
C ARG A 315 30.30 -20.83 14.61
N ILE A 316 29.57 -20.15 13.73
CA ILE A 316 28.28 -19.55 14.09
C ILE A 316 27.22 -20.08 13.16
N ALA A 317 26.19 -20.73 13.71
CA ALA A 317 24.99 -21.02 12.96
C ALA A 317 24.20 -19.72 12.78
N ILE A 318 24.05 -19.29 11.54
CA ILE A 318 23.43 -18.00 11.19
C ILE A 318 22.09 -18.17 10.50
N GLY A 319 21.47 -19.35 10.55
CA GLY A 319 20.20 -19.63 9.87
C GLY A 319 20.35 -20.22 8.47
N ALA A 320 19.30 -20.90 8.01
CA ALA A 320 19.29 -21.59 6.73
C ALA A 320 19.48 -20.63 5.55
N ARG A 321 20.13 -21.11 4.49
CA ARG A 321 20.32 -20.35 3.25
C ARG A 321 18.97 -19.95 2.65
N GLY A 322 18.84 -18.67 2.26
CA GLY A 322 17.58 -18.13 1.72
C GLY A 322 16.51 -17.83 2.77
N SER A 323 16.81 -17.97 4.07
CA SER A 323 15.91 -17.52 5.13
C SER A 323 16.10 -16.04 5.45
N ALA A 324 15.01 -15.35 5.77
CA ALA A 324 15.06 -13.96 6.23
C ALA A 324 15.86 -13.84 7.55
N SER A 325 15.77 -14.86 8.43
CA SER A 325 16.50 -14.89 9.70
C SER A 325 18.01 -14.84 9.48
N ARG A 326 18.51 -15.51 8.44
CA ARG A 326 19.93 -15.43 8.07
C ARG A 326 20.35 -14.03 7.66
N THR A 327 19.55 -13.39 6.83
CA THR A 327 19.81 -12.01 6.40
C THR A 327 19.83 -11.06 7.60
N THR A 328 18.90 -11.20 8.55
CA THR A 328 18.92 -10.43 9.81
C THR A 328 20.12 -10.78 10.69
N ALA A 329 20.47 -12.06 10.85
CA ALA A 329 21.63 -12.50 11.65
C ALA A 329 22.93 -11.87 11.16
N VAL A 330 23.15 -11.85 9.85
CA VAL A 330 24.33 -11.21 9.24
C VAL A 330 24.37 -9.71 9.54
N ARG A 331 23.23 -9.01 9.44
CA ARG A 331 23.14 -7.57 9.76
C ARG A 331 23.45 -7.28 11.23
N VAL A 332 22.94 -8.11 12.13
CA VAL A 332 23.21 -8.00 13.56
C VAL A 332 24.70 -8.18 13.83
N LEU A 333 25.30 -9.26 13.32
CA LEU A 333 26.74 -9.50 13.47
C LEU A 333 27.57 -8.33 12.93
N GLN A 334 27.23 -7.80 11.75
CA GLN A 334 27.89 -6.63 11.17
C GLN A 334 27.76 -5.38 12.07
N ALA A 335 26.59 -5.12 12.63
CA ALA A 335 26.38 -4.00 13.57
C ALA A 335 27.18 -4.15 14.87
N HIS A 336 27.61 -5.37 15.20
CA HIS A 336 28.52 -5.67 16.31
C HIS A 336 29.99 -5.84 15.86
N GLY A 337 30.33 -5.38 14.66
CA GLY A 337 31.70 -5.38 14.15
C GLY A 337 32.22 -6.75 13.75
N LEU A 338 31.34 -7.68 13.36
CA LEU A 338 31.66 -9.01 12.87
C LEU A 338 31.12 -9.17 11.44
N ALA A 339 31.97 -8.98 10.44
CA ALA A 339 31.62 -9.30 9.07
C ALA A 339 31.70 -10.82 8.84
N LEU A 340 31.10 -11.31 7.75
CA LEU A 340 31.17 -12.75 7.41
C LEU A 340 32.61 -13.31 7.36
N PRO A 341 33.63 -12.59 6.85
CA PRO A 341 35.01 -13.05 6.89
C PRO A 341 35.63 -13.13 8.29
N ASP A 342 35.03 -12.48 9.29
CA ASP A 342 35.51 -12.51 10.69
C ASP A 342 35.02 -13.76 11.45
N ILE A 343 34.20 -14.60 10.84
CA ILE A 343 33.56 -15.77 11.46
C ILE A 343 33.63 -16.99 10.55
N VAL A 344 33.27 -18.16 11.07
CA VAL A 344 33.07 -19.38 10.28
C VAL A 344 31.55 -19.65 10.20
N PRO A 345 30.84 -19.07 9.22
CA PRO A 345 29.39 -19.15 9.17
C PRO A 345 28.92 -20.57 8.82
N GLN A 346 27.87 -21.05 9.49
CA GLN A 346 27.18 -22.30 9.21
C GLN A 346 25.72 -21.99 8.82
N ASP A 347 25.33 -22.40 7.61
CA ASP A 347 23.97 -22.23 7.10
C ASP A 347 23.10 -23.40 7.60
N LEU A 348 22.62 -23.34 8.84
CA LEU A 348 21.81 -24.40 9.48
C LEU A 348 20.41 -23.88 9.80
N ASP A 349 19.39 -24.74 9.68
CA ASP A 349 18.09 -24.43 10.28
C ASP A 349 18.17 -24.47 11.82
N ILE A 350 17.12 -24.00 12.49
CA ILE A 350 17.14 -23.90 13.95
C ILE A 350 17.28 -25.27 14.63
N GLY A 351 16.69 -26.33 14.08
CA GLY A 351 16.77 -27.66 14.69
C GLY A 351 18.20 -28.19 14.65
N ASP A 352 18.80 -28.17 13.46
CA ASP A 352 20.19 -28.61 13.25
C ASP A 352 21.19 -27.72 13.97
N ALA A 353 20.96 -26.40 14.00
CA ALA A 353 21.81 -25.45 14.71
C ALA A 353 21.85 -25.71 16.22
N LEU A 354 20.69 -26.03 16.80
CA LEU A 354 20.55 -26.36 18.21
C LEU A 354 21.23 -27.69 18.57
N VAL A 355 21.10 -28.71 17.72
CA VAL A 355 21.83 -29.98 17.87
C VAL A 355 23.34 -29.76 17.76
N ALA A 356 23.77 -28.98 16.76
CA ALA A 356 25.17 -28.66 16.56
C ALA A 356 25.77 -27.87 17.73
N LEU A 357 24.99 -26.97 18.37
CA LEU A 357 25.44 -26.22 19.54
C LEU A 357 25.65 -27.15 20.74
N ARG A 358 24.73 -28.10 20.98
CA ARG A 358 24.88 -29.12 22.05
C ARG A 358 26.09 -30.03 21.82
N ALA A 359 26.40 -30.33 20.57
CA ALA A 359 27.53 -31.17 20.20
C ALA A 359 28.88 -30.41 20.14
N ASP A 360 28.92 -29.13 20.55
CA ASP A 360 30.06 -28.23 20.37
C ASP A 360 30.58 -28.19 18.90
N ALA A 361 29.71 -28.48 17.94
CA ALA A 361 29.98 -28.41 16.50
C ALA A 361 29.87 -26.96 15.98
N VAL A 362 29.10 -26.13 16.67
CA VAL A 362 29.12 -24.66 16.55
C VAL A 362 29.31 -24.02 17.92
N ASP A 363 29.87 -22.82 17.95
CA ASP A 363 30.15 -22.08 19.18
C ASP A 363 29.00 -21.12 19.55
N ALA A 364 28.17 -20.76 18.57
CA ALA A 364 27.00 -19.90 18.75
C ALA A 364 25.91 -20.19 17.72
N VAL A 365 24.66 -19.90 18.10
CA VAL A 365 23.50 -19.87 17.21
C VAL A 365 22.88 -18.48 17.27
N VAL A 366 22.71 -17.83 16.12
CA VAL A 366 21.97 -16.57 16.00
C VAL A 366 20.64 -16.86 15.31
N GLN A 367 19.55 -16.68 16.06
CA GLN A 367 18.20 -16.98 15.60
C GLN A 367 17.28 -15.78 15.78
N ILE A 368 16.40 -15.56 14.82
CA ILE A 368 15.34 -14.54 14.90
C ILE A 368 14.02 -15.29 15.00
N ILE A 369 13.34 -15.14 16.14
CA ILE A 369 12.12 -15.90 16.45
C ILE A 369 11.30 -15.17 17.52
N GLY A 370 9.98 -15.40 17.54
CA GLY A 370 9.08 -14.83 18.53
C GLY A 370 9.28 -15.43 19.93
N VAL A 371 9.03 -14.61 20.96
CA VAL A 371 9.25 -14.94 22.37
C VAL A 371 7.90 -15.27 23.05
N PRO A 372 7.77 -16.37 23.81
CA PRO A 372 8.74 -17.47 23.95
C PRO A 372 8.75 -18.39 22.72
N ALA A 373 9.88 -19.03 22.47
CA ALA A 373 10.03 -20.05 21.44
C ALA A 373 10.26 -21.43 22.08
N ASP A 374 9.46 -22.43 21.70
CA ASP A 374 9.55 -23.79 22.26
C ASP A 374 10.96 -24.38 22.12
N SER A 375 11.56 -24.27 20.94
CA SER A 375 12.91 -24.77 20.66
C SER A 375 13.99 -24.10 21.51
N VAL A 376 13.83 -22.81 21.83
CA VAL A 376 14.77 -22.08 22.69
C VAL A 376 14.55 -22.45 24.14
N ARG A 377 13.29 -22.56 24.59
CA ARG A 377 12.96 -23.03 25.94
C ARG A 377 13.56 -24.41 26.20
N ASP A 378 13.33 -25.35 25.30
CA ASP A 378 13.79 -26.73 25.43
C ASP A 378 15.33 -26.83 25.34
N MET A 379 15.97 -25.87 24.65
CA MET A 379 17.42 -25.76 24.67
C MET A 379 17.96 -25.22 26.00
N LEU A 380 17.34 -24.18 26.55
CA LEU A 380 17.78 -23.54 27.80
C LEU A 380 17.52 -24.41 29.04
N ALA A 381 16.54 -25.32 28.98
CA ALA A 381 16.27 -26.29 30.04
C ALA A 381 17.42 -27.30 30.31
N ASP A 382 18.42 -27.33 29.43
CA ASP A 382 19.64 -28.12 29.56
C ASP A 382 20.76 -27.21 30.11
N ASP A 383 21.42 -27.60 31.23
CA ASP A 383 22.40 -26.84 32.06
C ASP A 383 23.72 -26.47 31.35
N GLY A 384 23.69 -26.30 30.02
CA GLY A 384 24.81 -26.07 29.15
C GLY A 384 24.70 -24.82 28.28
N ILE A 385 23.53 -24.22 28.11
CA ILE A 385 23.31 -23.11 27.15
C ILE A 385 22.76 -21.86 27.83
N ARG A 386 23.15 -20.68 27.33
CA ARG A 386 22.63 -19.39 27.79
C ARG A 386 22.42 -18.42 26.64
N LEU A 387 21.60 -17.39 26.89
CA LEU A 387 21.45 -16.25 26.00
C LEU A 387 22.58 -15.23 26.19
N LEU A 388 23.10 -14.71 25.08
CA LEU A 388 24.10 -13.66 25.02
C LEU A 388 23.43 -12.33 24.64
N PRO A 389 23.52 -11.29 25.48
CA PRO A 389 22.91 -10.00 25.17
C PRO A 389 23.66 -9.27 24.05
N LEU A 390 22.91 -8.49 23.27
CA LEU A 390 23.51 -7.55 22.31
C LEU A 390 24.01 -6.31 23.04
N ASN A 391 25.12 -5.73 22.57
CA ASN A 391 25.63 -4.49 23.14
C ASN A 391 24.75 -3.29 22.73
N LYS A 392 24.70 -2.26 23.58
CA LYS A 392 23.87 -1.07 23.35
C LYS A 392 24.20 -0.37 22.04
N ALA A 393 25.48 -0.24 21.68
CA ALA A 393 25.89 0.45 20.47
C ALA A 393 25.33 -0.20 19.19
N GLY A 394 25.35 -1.54 19.11
CA GLY A 394 24.77 -2.27 17.98
C GLY A 394 23.24 -2.21 17.97
N ILE A 395 22.60 -2.27 19.15
CA ILE A 395 21.14 -2.06 19.28
C ILE A 395 20.75 -0.69 18.74
N ASP A 396 21.42 0.38 19.21
CA ASP A 396 21.15 1.76 18.78
C ASP A 396 21.38 1.93 17.27
N ALA A 397 22.48 1.35 16.75
CA ALA A 397 22.81 1.42 15.32
C ALA A 397 21.76 0.74 14.44
N LEU A 398 21.28 -0.44 14.83
CA LEU A 398 20.23 -1.18 14.12
C LEU A 398 18.88 -0.45 14.20
N ALA A 399 18.51 0.04 15.39
CA ALA A 399 17.27 0.77 15.61
C ALA A 399 17.22 2.12 14.87
N ALA A 400 18.37 2.75 14.64
CA ALA A 400 18.45 3.97 13.83
C ALA A 400 18.22 3.71 12.32
N THR A 401 18.28 2.45 11.88
CA THR A 401 17.98 2.11 10.48
C THR A 401 16.48 2.22 10.20
N GLN A 402 16.12 2.60 8.98
CA GLN A 402 14.72 2.60 8.52
C GLN A 402 14.24 1.19 8.11
N ARG A 403 14.84 0.13 8.67
CA ARG A 403 14.56 -1.28 8.30
C ARG A 403 13.48 -1.94 9.15
N GLY A 404 12.91 -1.22 10.12
CA GLY A 404 11.88 -1.76 11.01
C GLY A 404 12.43 -2.52 12.22
N TYR A 405 13.75 -2.42 12.49
CA TYR A 405 14.31 -2.89 13.75
C TYR A 405 13.94 -1.95 14.89
N PHE A 406 13.67 -2.51 16.07
CA PHE A 406 13.44 -1.74 17.28
C PHE A 406 14.15 -2.39 18.48
N PRO A 407 14.58 -1.60 19.48
CA PRO A 407 15.13 -2.14 20.72
C PRO A 407 14.11 -3.07 21.38
N TYR A 408 14.59 -4.20 21.87
CA TYR A 408 13.76 -5.19 22.55
C TYR A 408 14.50 -5.77 23.75
N THR A 409 13.76 -6.31 24.71
CA THR A 409 14.35 -7.02 25.86
C THR A 409 13.59 -8.31 26.03
N ILE A 410 14.29 -9.43 25.95
CA ILE A 410 13.74 -10.71 26.40
C ILE A 410 13.68 -10.60 27.92
N VAL A 411 12.46 -10.42 28.43
CA VAL A 411 12.22 -10.18 29.87
C VAL A 411 12.68 -11.36 30.70
N LYS A 412 13.07 -11.12 31.95
CA LYS A 412 13.37 -12.20 32.91
C LYS A 412 12.22 -13.20 32.96
N GLY A 413 12.54 -14.49 32.94
CA GLY A 413 11.55 -15.55 33.00
C GLY A 413 10.72 -15.75 31.73
N ALA A 414 11.07 -15.11 30.61
CA ALA A 414 10.53 -15.49 29.30
C ALA A 414 10.87 -16.96 28.97
N TYR A 415 12.02 -17.42 29.46
CA TYR A 415 12.41 -18.81 29.58
C TYR A 415 12.70 -19.14 31.05
N SER A 416 12.28 -20.31 31.53
CA SER A 416 12.39 -20.66 32.96
C SER A 416 13.82 -20.55 33.51
N GLU A 417 14.81 -21.00 32.74
CA GLU A 417 16.24 -20.98 33.12
C GLU A 417 16.94 -19.64 32.82
N GLN A 418 16.19 -18.60 32.44
CA GLN A 418 16.72 -17.27 32.10
C GLN A 418 16.42 -16.28 33.23
N ASP A 419 17.37 -16.15 34.15
CA ASP A 419 17.25 -15.35 35.37
C ASP A 419 17.46 -13.84 35.22
N GLU A 420 18.03 -13.41 34.09
CA GLU A 420 18.39 -12.01 33.82
C GLU A 420 17.75 -11.54 32.51
N PRO A 421 17.28 -10.28 32.43
CA PRO A 421 16.78 -9.72 31.17
C PRO A 421 17.90 -9.69 30.12
N VAL A 422 17.55 -9.95 28.86
CA VAL A 422 18.51 -9.96 27.73
C VAL A 422 18.20 -8.81 26.78
N PRO A 423 18.97 -7.71 26.82
CA PRO A 423 18.89 -6.64 25.84
C PRO A 423 19.22 -7.14 24.44
N THR A 424 18.36 -6.80 23.47
CA THR A 424 18.48 -7.23 22.08
C THR A 424 17.75 -6.26 21.15
N ILE A 425 17.61 -6.62 19.88
CA ILE A 425 16.66 -6.00 18.95
C ILE A 425 15.59 -7.01 18.54
N ALA A 426 14.48 -6.50 18.02
CA ALA A 426 13.51 -7.30 17.30
C ALA A 426 13.19 -6.66 15.93
N THR A 427 12.73 -7.50 15.02
CA THR A 427 11.99 -7.11 13.80
C THR A 427 10.55 -7.59 13.96
N ALA A 428 9.59 -7.04 13.22
CA ALA A 428 8.22 -7.55 13.29
C ALA A 428 8.04 -8.77 12.36
N ALA A 429 7.34 -9.80 12.84
CA ALA A 429 6.63 -10.71 11.94
C ALA A 429 5.46 -9.93 11.31
N VAL A 430 5.37 -9.89 9.99
CA VAL A 430 4.37 -9.10 9.27
C VAL A 430 3.48 -10.00 8.42
N LEU A 431 2.17 -9.77 8.49
CA LEU A 431 1.23 -10.32 7.53
C LEU A 431 1.17 -9.42 6.30
N LEU A 432 1.44 -9.99 5.14
CA LEU A 432 1.58 -9.28 3.88
C LEU A 432 0.50 -9.72 2.88
N ALA A 433 0.08 -8.77 2.06
CA ALA A 433 -0.89 -8.98 0.98
C ALA A 433 -0.26 -8.67 -0.38
N GLY A 434 -0.62 -9.47 -1.37
CA GLY A 434 -0.32 -9.22 -2.77
C GLY A 434 -1.24 -8.14 -3.35
N ALA A 435 -0.94 -7.72 -4.58
CA ALA A 435 -1.73 -6.71 -5.30
C ALA A 435 -3.13 -7.21 -5.73
N ASP A 436 -3.38 -8.51 -5.64
CA ASP A 436 -4.58 -9.20 -6.14
C ASP A 436 -5.75 -9.24 -5.14
N LEU A 437 -5.50 -8.86 -3.88
CA LEU A 437 -6.50 -8.79 -2.84
C LEU A 437 -7.23 -7.45 -2.86
N SER A 438 -8.56 -7.51 -2.81
CA SER A 438 -9.39 -6.31 -2.71
C SER A 438 -9.43 -5.73 -1.30
N ASP A 439 -9.79 -4.45 -1.19
CA ASP A 439 -10.04 -3.78 0.08
C ASP A 439 -10.98 -4.56 1.01
N THR A 440 -12.03 -5.17 0.45
CA THR A 440 -12.97 -5.99 1.21
C THR A 440 -12.31 -7.25 1.75
N GLU A 441 -11.53 -7.97 0.92
CA GLU A 441 -10.81 -9.17 1.33
C GLU A 441 -9.77 -8.85 2.41
N VAL A 442 -8.94 -7.81 2.20
CA VAL A 442 -7.96 -7.36 3.18
C VAL A 442 -8.63 -6.92 4.47
N GLY A 443 -9.73 -6.17 4.40
CA GLY A 443 -10.48 -5.75 5.58
C GLY A 443 -11.06 -6.92 6.37
N ASN A 444 -11.49 -7.99 5.69
CA ASN A 444 -11.97 -9.21 6.34
C ASN A 444 -10.84 -9.99 7.00
N VAL A 445 -9.72 -10.19 6.31
CA VAL A 445 -8.51 -10.81 6.89
C VAL A 445 -8.04 -10.02 8.11
N THR A 446 -8.00 -8.70 8.03
CA THR A 446 -7.59 -7.82 9.14
C THR A 446 -8.51 -7.98 10.35
N ARG A 447 -9.84 -8.01 10.14
CA ARG A 447 -10.82 -8.25 11.21
C ARG A 447 -10.68 -9.62 11.85
N ASP A 448 -10.38 -10.63 11.06
CA ASP A 448 -10.21 -11.98 11.58
C ASP A 448 -8.96 -12.07 12.45
N VAL A 449 -7.84 -11.53 11.97
CA VAL A 449 -6.54 -11.61 12.67
C VAL A 449 -6.51 -10.74 13.93
N TYR A 450 -6.94 -9.48 13.86
CA TYR A 450 -6.80 -8.49 14.94
C TYR A 450 -8.10 -8.26 15.74
N GLY A 451 -9.20 -8.91 15.38
CA GLY A 451 -10.49 -8.72 16.02
C GLY A 451 -10.56 -9.35 17.42
N LYS A 452 -11.33 -8.72 18.31
CA LYS A 452 -11.63 -9.26 19.65
C LYS A 452 -12.27 -10.65 19.53
N GLY A 453 -11.85 -11.58 20.40
CA GLY A 453 -12.36 -12.96 20.44
C GLY A 453 -11.64 -13.94 19.51
N ASN A 454 -10.58 -13.52 18.80
CA ASN A 454 -9.71 -14.45 18.08
C ASN A 454 -8.58 -14.95 18.98
N ASP A 455 -8.83 -16.02 19.74
CA ASP A 455 -7.81 -16.65 20.57
C ASP A 455 -6.94 -17.61 19.73
N LEU A 456 -5.92 -17.04 19.09
CA LEU A 456 -4.96 -17.79 18.29
C LEU A 456 -4.04 -18.68 19.15
N ALA A 457 -3.88 -18.35 20.44
CA ALA A 457 -3.07 -19.11 21.39
C ALA A 457 -3.76 -20.41 21.79
N ALA A 458 -5.05 -20.37 22.11
CA ALA A 458 -5.87 -21.55 22.34
C ALA A 458 -5.94 -22.49 21.12
N ARG A 459 -5.59 -21.98 19.93
CA ARG A 459 -5.55 -22.73 18.66
C ARG A 459 -4.14 -23.20 18.27
N GLY A 460 -3.18 -23.10 19.17
CA GLY A 460 -1.84 -23.67 18.99
C GLY A 460 -0.76 -22.69 18.53
N SER A 461 -1.06 -21.39 18.46
CA SER A 461 -0.05 -20.36 18.18
C SER A 461 0.22 -19.50 19.40
N ALA A 462 1.25 -19.84 20.19
CA ALA A 462 1.64 -19.07 21.38
C ALA A 462 1.87 -17.57 21.08
N GLN A 463 2.40 -17.25 19.90
CA GLN A 463 2.62 -15.86 19.47
C GLN A 463 1.31 -15.08 19.27
N GLY A 464 0.19 -15.79 19.13
CA GLY A 464 -1.14 -15.21 18.99
C GLY A 464 -1.53 -14.25 20.11
N VAL A 465 -1.00 -14.42 21.33
CA VAL A 465 -1.28 -13.52 22.46
C VAL A 465 -0.71 -12.11 22.28
N GLN A 466 0.24 -11.93 21.35
CA GLN A 466 0.90 -10.64 21.09
C GLN A 466 0.23 -9.86 19.95
N ILE A 467 -0.68 -10.49 19.20
CA ILE A 467 -1.38 -9.88 18.07
C ILE A 467 -2.48 -8.97 18.62
N ALA A 468 -2.29 -7.67 18.43
CA ALA A 468 -3.22 -6.65 18.90
C ALA A 468 -3.26 -5.45 17.94
N PRO A 469 -4.42 -4.80 17.73
CA PRO A 469 -4.52 -3.62 16.87
C PRO A 469 -3.50 -2.52 17.21
N GLU A 470 -3.20 -2.35 18.49
CA GLU A 470 -2.29 -1.31 19.02
C GLU A 470 -0.84 -1.55 18.58
N ASN A 471 -0.46 -2.82 18.40
CA ASN A 471 0.89 -3.22 18.00
C ASN A 471 1.02 -3.40 16.49
N ALA A 472 -0.08 -3.33 15.73
CA ALA A 472 -0.14 -3.67 14.31
C ALA A 472 0.72 -2.79 13.39
N ARG A 473 1.28 -1.68 13.90
CA ARG A 473 2.19 -0.78 13.18
C ARG A 473 3.62 -0.78 13.73
N GLN A 474 3.89 -1.52 14.80
CA GLN A 474 5.22 -1.57 15.40
C GLN A 474 6.22 -2.20 14.44
N GLY A 475 7.34 -1.51 14.18
CA GLY A 475 8.42 -2.02 13.33
C GLY A 475 8.04 -2.23 11.87
N LEU A 476 6.97 -1.59 11.37
CA LEU A 476 6.50 -1.75 10.00
C LEU A 476 7.32 -0.88 9.02
N PRO A 477 8.14 -1.45 8.12
CA PRO A 477 9.04 -0.66 7.28
C PRO A 477 8.49 -0.39 5.87
N ILE A 478 7.34 -0.97 5.51
CA ILE A 478 6.69 -0.81 4.21
C ILE A 478 5.28 -0.21 4.36
N PRO A 479 4.69 0.35 3.29
CA PRO A 479 3.35 0.90 3.36
C PRO A 479 2.29 -0.14 3.78
N GLN A 480 1.48 0.25 4.76
CA GLN A 480 0.30 -0.53 5.16
C GLN A 480 -0.79 -0.45 4.08
N HIS A 481 -1.54 -1.52 3.89
CA HIS A 481 -2.71 -1.54 3.03
C HIS A 481 -3.79 -0.59 3.59
N LEU A 482 -4.37 0.28 2.75
CA LEU A 482 -5.32 1.32 3.21
C LEU A 482 -6.55 0.71 3.89
N ALA A 483 -7.11 -0.36 3.32
CA ALA A 483 -8.22 -1.07 3.96
C ALA A 483 -7.87 -1.68 5.32
N ALA A 484 -6.65 -2.22 5.49
CA ALA A 484 -6.19 -2.74 6.77
C ALA A 484 -6.04 -1.62 7.80
N ALA A 485 -5.40 -0.51 7.41
CA ALA A 485 -5.24 0.68 8.24
C ALA A 485 -6.60 1.20 8.74
N LYS A 486 -7.57 1.38 7.84
CA LYS A 486 -8.93 1.82 8.19
C LYS A 486 -9.62 0.90 9.18
N VAL A 487 -9.45 -0.41 9.03
CA VAL A 487 -10.02 -1.40 9.95
C VAL A 487 -9.36 -1.31 11.33
N LEU A 488 -8.03 -1.24 11.39
CA LEU A 488 -7.26 -1.16 12.63
C LEU A 488 -7.53 0.15 13.39
N ASP A 489 -7.59 1.29 12.71
CA ASP A 489 -7.93 2.57 13.33
C ASP A 489 -9.32 2.52 13.96
N GLY A 490 -10.28 1.86 13.30
CA GLY A 490 -11.63 1.65 13.83
C GLY A 490 -11.72 0.66 15.01
N MET A 491 -10.67 -0.12 15.27
CA MET A 491 -10.55 -1.02 16.42
C MET A 491 -9.87 -0.35 17.60
N ALA A 492 -8.76 0.35 17.36
CA ALA A 492 -7.96 1.02 18.39
C ALA A 492 -8.70 2.20 19.06
N GLY A 493 -9.67 2.79 18.37
CA GLY A 493 -10.50 3.88 18.89
C GLY A 493 -11.69 3.45 19.78
N ARG A 494 -11.79 2.19 20.24
CA ARG A 494 -12.93 1.66 21.01
C ARG A 494 -12.58 1.03 22.35
#